data_AF-A0A0N8R760-F1
#
_entry.id   AF-A0A0N8R760-F1
#
_cell.length_a   1.000
_cell.length_b   1.000
_cell.length_c   1.000
_cell.angle_alpha   90.00
_cell.angle_beta   90.00
_cell.angle_gamma   90.00
#
_symmetry.space_group_name_H-M   'P 1'
#
loop_
_entity.id
_entity.type
_entity.pdbx_description
1 polymer ?
#
loop_
_entity_poly.entity_id
_entity_poly.type
_entity_poly.pdbx_seq_one_letter_code
_entity_poly.pdbx_strand_id
1 'polypeptide(L)'
;MARSQALICKRASGVRSGRNMTLKHRYWRISLYMLLIMAGAVLCAGLAMHQAQRHALSEDAVRAEGQLALYANTLHTLIERYRALPSVLALDPEIRAALSGPVAADVQNALNLKLEKINNTAHSSTLELLDLHGLAISASNWRAPNSYVGHNYGFRPYFLQTRAQGTGRFYAVGVTTGIPGYFLSSAVVNDTGAFIGAMVVKLEFPDL
;
A
#
# COMPACT_ATOMS: atom_id res chain seq x y z
N MET A 1 0.02 -57.14 111.49
CA MET A 1 -1.13 -56.23 111.74
C MET A 1 -1.17 -55.22 110.60
N ALA A 2 -2.22 -54.95 109.82
CA ALA A 2 -3.56 -55.48 109.56
C ALA A 2 -3.95 -54.90 108.15
N ARG A 3 -4.21 -55.71 107.12
CA ARG A 3 -5.53 -56.10 106.56
C ARG A 3 -6.61 -55.01 106.50
N SER A 4 -7.05 -54.66 105.28
CA SER A 4 -8.44 -54.75 104.73
C SER A 4 -8.60 -53.83 103.50
N GLN A 5 -8.83 -54.34 102.28
CA GLN A 5 -10.15 -54.60 101.62
C GLN A 5 -10.94 -53.30 101.30
N ALA A 6 -11.58 -53.03 100.16
CA ALA A 6 -12.08 -53.79 98.99
C ALA A 6 -12.30 -52.76 97.83
N LEU A 7 -12.01 -53.03 96.55
CA LEU A 7 -12.80 -53.73 95.52
C LEU A 7 -14.07 -52.98 95.05
N ILE A 8 -14.11 -52.60 93.75
CA ILE A 8 -15.18 -52.88 92.72
C ILE A 8 -15.41 -51.74 91.68
N CYS A 9 -15.27 -52.14 90.39
CA CYS A 9 -15.87 -51.61 89.13
C CYS A 9 -15.59 -50.15 88.69
N LYS A 10 -15.40 -49.79 87.41
CA LYS A 10 -15.97 -50.32 86.17
C LYS A 10 -15.18 -49.80 84.93
N ARG A 11 -14.69 -50.73 84.11
CA ARG A 11 -14.81 -50.80 82.63
C ARG A 11 -14.97 -49.50 81.82
N ALA A 12 -14.03 -49.20 80.94
CA ALA A 12 -14.30 -48.75 79.55
C ALA A 12 -13.01 -48.75 78.68
N SER A 13 -12.66 -49.93 78.17
CA SER A 13 -11.97 -50.07 76.89
C SER A 13 -12.94 -49.73 75.76
N GLY A 14 -12.55 -48.85 74.83
CA GLY A 14 -13.15 -48.88 73.48
C GLY A 14 -13.45 -47.54 72.82
N VAL A 15 -13.00 -47.48 71.57
CA VAL A 15 -13.61 -46.77 70.44
C VAL A 15 -13.24 -45.29 70.28
N ARG A 16 -12.24 -45.05 69.42
CA ARG A 16 -12.21 -43.88 68.51
C ARG A 16 -11.37 -44.16 67.25
N SER A 17 -11.59 -45.29 66.60
CA SER A 17 -11.13 -45.52 65.22
C SER A 17 -12.36 -45.70 64.34
N GLY A 18 -12.73 -44.67 63.59
CA GLY A 18 -13.93 -44.68 62.74
C GLY A 18 -14.38 -43.33 62.20
N ARG A 19 -13.84 -42.21 62.71
CA ARG A 19 -14.25 -40.86 62.28
C ARG A 19 -13.52 -40.34 61.03
N ASN A 20 -12.56 -41.10 60.50
CA ASN A 20 -11.69 -40.63 59.41
C ASN A 20 -12.24 -40.92 58.00
N MET A 21 -13.18 -41.85 57.84
CA MET A 21 -13.73 -42.22 56.51
C MET A 21 -14.73 -41.19 55.95
N THR A 22 -15.52 -40.51 56.79
CA THR A 22 -16.54 -39.52 56.34
C THR A 22 -15.94 -38.14 56.05
N LEU A 23 -14.93 -37.71 56.82
CA LEU A 23 -14.18 -36.47 56.55
C LEU A 23 -13.40 -36.56 55.25
N LYS A 24 -12.68 -37.67 55.00
CA LYS A 24 -11.92 -37.91 53.76
C LYS A 24 -12.82 -37.83 52.52
N HIS A 25 -14.05 -38.35 52.61
CA HIS A 25 -15.02 -38.28 51.53
C HIS A 25 -15.58 -36.86 51.29
N ARG A 26 -15.68 -36.03 52.33
CA ARG A 26 -16.10 -34.62 52.23
C ARG A 26 -15.01 -33.74 51.60
N TYR A 27 -13.74 -33.92 51.99
CA TYR A 27 -12.63 -33.21 51.37
C TYR A 27 -12.48 -33.56 49.89
N TRP A 28 -12.62 -34.83 49.53
CA TRP A 28 -12.55 -35.26 48.13
C TRP A 28 -13.65 -34.63 47.25
N ARG A 29 -14.88 -34.51 47.76
CA ARG A 29 -15.97 -33.81 47.05
C ARG A 29 -15.68 -32.32 46.87
N ILE A 30 -15.15 -31.64 47.89
CA ILE A 30 -14.80 -30.21 47.80
C ILE A 30 -13.67 -29.99 46.79
N SER A 31 -12.63 -30.82 46.80
CA SER A 31 -11.55 -30.76 45.81
C SER A 31 -12.05 -31.00 44.38
N LEU A 32 -12.99 -31.94 44.18
CA LEU A 32 -13.64 -32.16 42.89
C LEU A 32 -14.39 -30.91 42.40
N TYR A 33 -15.18 -30.27 43.27
CA TYR A 33 -15.91 -29.05 42.92
C TYR A 33 -14.96 -27.89 42.59
N MET A 34 -13.88 -27.70 43.37
CA MET A 34 -12.88 -26.68 43.07
C MET A 34 -12.18 -26.91 41.73
N LEU A 35 -11.83 -28.17 41.43
CA LEU A 35 -11.22 -28.53 40.15
C LEU A 35 -12.19 -28.32 38.97
N LEU A 36 -13.47 -28.65 39.14
CA LEU A 36 -14.50 -28.37 38.13
C LEU A 36 -14.69 -26.88 37.89
N ILE A 37 -14.71 -26.05 38.95
CA ILE A 37 -14.81 -24.60 38.83
C ILE A 37 -13.59 -24.05 38.11
N MET A 38 -12.38 -24.50 38.46
CA MET A 38 -11.14 -24.05 37.82
C MET A 38 -11.10 -24.47 36.34
N ALA A 39 -11.50 -25.70 36.02
CA ALA A 39 -11.60 -26.18 34.64
C ALA A 39 -12.63 -25.36 33.84
N GLY A 40 -13.79 -25.07 34.43
CA GLY A 40 -14.81 -24.21 33.82
C GLY A 40 -14.29 -22.79 33.57
N ALA A 41 -13.58 -22.20 34.54
CA ALA A 41 -12.99 -20.88 34.39
C ALA A 41 -11.95 -20.83 33.26
N VAL A 42 -11.06 -21.83 33.18
CA VAL A 42 -10.07 -21.94 32.09
C VAL A 42 -10.75 -22.11 30.73
N LEU A 43 -11.80 -22.93 30.65
CA LEU A 43 -12.57 -23.13 29.42
C LEU A 43 -13.23 -21.81 28.96
N CYS A 44 -13.90 -21.11 29.87
CA CYS A 44 -14.53 -19.82 29.58
C CYS A 44 -13.50 -18.77 29.15
N ALA A 45 -12.36 -18.69 29.83
CA ALA A 45 -11.27 -17.79 29.48
C ALA A 45 -10.68 -18.12 28.09
N GLY A 46 -10.49 -19.41 27.77
CA GLY A 46 -10.00 -19.86 26.47
C GLY A 46 -10.96 -19.53 25.33
N LEU A 47 -12.27 -19.75 25.53
CA LEU A 47 -13.29 -19.40 24.55
C LEU A 47 -13.40 -17.89 24.35
N ALA A 48 -13.37 -17.11 25.43
CA ALA A 48 -13.38 -15.65 25.37
C ALA A 48 -12.13 -15.12 24.63
N MET A 49 -10.95 -15.67 24.91
CA MET A 49 -9.71 -15.30 24.24
C MET A 49 -9.76 -15.64 22.74
N HIS A 50 -10.25 -16.83 22.37
CA HIS A 50 -10.38 -17.24 20.97
C HIS A 50 -11.36 -16.36 20.20
N GLN A 51 -12.48 -16.00 20.83
CA GLN A 51 -13.45 -15.09 20.24
C GLN A 51 -12.88 -13.67 20.10
N ALA A 52 -12.16 -13.17 21.12
CA ALA A 52 -11.49 -11.88 21.07
C ALA A 52 -10.43 -11.83 19.96
N GLN A 53 -9.64 -12.90 19.77
CA GLN A 53 -8.66 -13.00 18.68
C GLN A 53 -9.33 -12.94 17.31
N ARG A 54 -10.46 -13.63 17.12
CA ARG A 54 -11.22 -13.58 15.85
C ARG A 54 -11.75 -12.19 15.56
N HIS A 55 -12.30 -11.50 16.58
CA HIS A 55 -12.78 -10.13 16.43
C HIS A 55 -11.63 -9.17 16.11
N ALA A 56 -10.51 -9.26 16.82
CA ALA A 56 -9.34 -8.44 16.55
C ALA A 56 -8.83 -8.62 15.11
N LEU A 57 -8.70 -9.86 14.63
CA LEU A 57 -8.31 -10.13 13.25
C LEU A 57 -9.30 -9.57 12.22
N SER A 58 -10.61 -9.66 12.50
CA SER A 58 -11.62 -9.09 11.61
C SER A 58 -11.59 -7.57 11.58
N GLU A 59 -11.36 -6.92 12.71
CA GLU A 59 -11.20 -5.46 12.77
C GLU A 59 -9.95 -5.01 12.02
N ASP A 60 -8.84 -5.72 12.20
CA ASP A 60 -7.58 -5.42 11.51
C ASP A 60 -7.72 -5.61 10.00
N ALA A 61 -8.44 -6.65 9.54
CA ALA A 61 -8.75 -6.83 8.12
C ALA A 61 -9.57 -5.66 7.55
N VAL A 62 -10.63 -5.24 8.24
CA VAL A 62 -11.47 -4.10 7.82
C VAL A 62 -10.66 -2.79 7.80
N ARG A 63 -9.78 -2.57 8.79
CA ARG A 63 -8.88 -1.42 8.80
C ARG A 63 -7.91 -1.45 7.62
N ALA A 64 -7.31 -2.60 7.33
CA ALA A 64 -6.38 -2.76 6.21
C ALA A 64 -7.07 -2.52 4.86
N GLU A 65 -8.29 -3.03 4.66
CA GLU A 65 -9.09 -2.75 3.46
C GLU A 65 -9.39 -1.26 3.31
N GLY A 66 -9.77 -0.59 4.40
CA GLY A 66 -10.02 0.85 4.41
C GLY A 66 -8.77 1.68 4.04
N GLN A 67 -7.60 1.31 4.59
CA GLN A 67 -6.33 1.94 4.24
C GLN A 67 -5.98 1.71 2.77
N LEU A 68 -6.12 0.48 2.27
CA LEU A 68 -5.82 0.16 0.87
C LEU A 68 -6.73 0.95 -0.09
N ALA A 69 -8.01 1.07 0.24
CA ALA A 69 -8.95 1.89 -0.52
C ALA A 69 -8.56 3.37 -0.53
N LEU A 70 -8.11 3.91 0.61
CA LEU A 70 -7.61 5.29 0.69
C LEU A 70 -6.35 5.51 -0.17
N TYR A 71 -5.39 4.58 -0.14
CA TYR A 71 -4.19 4.63 -0.98
C TYR A 71 -4.53 4.56 -2.47
N ALA A 72 -5.41 3.63 -2.85
CA ALA A 72 -5.86 3.49 -4.24
C ALA A 72 -6.56 4.77 -4.74
N ASN A 73 -7.42 5.37 -3.91
CA ASN A 73 -8.11 6.61 -4.24
C ASN A 73 -7.15 7.80 -4.36
N THR A 74 -6.14 7.88 -3.50
CA THR A 74 -5.10 8.92 -3.57
C THR A 74 -4.32 8.81 -4.88
N LEU A 75 -3.84 7.61 -5.22
CA LEU A 75 -3.15 7.34 -6.48
C LEU A 75 -4.01 7.65 -7.70
N HIS A 76 -5.27 7.20 -7.68
CA HIS A 76 -6.21 7.46 -8.77
C HIS A 76 -6.42 8.97 -8.99
N THR A 77 -6.63 9.72 -7.90
CA THR A 77 -6.82 11.17 -7.94
C THR A 77 -5.59 11.89 -8.49
N LEU A 78 -4.39 11.49 -8.06
CA LEU A 78 -3.14 12.04 -8.57
C LEU A 78 -3.00 11.79 -10.07
N ILE A 79 -3.23 10.56 -10.54
CA ILE A 79 -3.14 10.21 -11.96
C ILE A 79 -4.16 11.01 -12.79
N GLU A 80 -5.42 11.08 -12.35
CA GLU A 80 -6.47 11.79 -13.07
C GLU A 80 -6.21 13.30 -13.15
N ARG A 81 -5.62 13.92 -12.11
CA ARG A 81 -5.22 15.34 -12.14
C ARG A 81 -4.28 15.66 -13.30
N TYR A 82 -3.34 14.77 -13.63
CA TYR A 82 -2.35 14.99 -14.68
C TYR A 82 -2.74 14.41 -16.04
N ARG A 83 -3.77 13.58 -16.11
CA ARG A 83 -4.21 12.91 -17.35
C ARG A 83 -4.55 13.89 -18.48
N ALA A 84 -5.10 15.05 -18.14
CA ALA A 84 -5.46 16.07 -19.12
C ALA A 84 -4.25 16.83 -19.67
N LEU A 85 -3.16 16.93 -18.90
CA LEU A 85 -2.02 17.79 -19.23
C LEU A 85 -1.36 17.46 -20.58
N PRO A 86 -0.90 16.21 -20.86
CA PRO A 86 -0.29 15.90 -22.15
C PRO A 86 -1.29 16.04 -23.30
N SER A 87 -2.58 15.76 -23.07
CA SER A 87 -3.63 15.90 -24.09
C SER A 87 -3.88 17.35 -24.48
N VAL A 88 -3.89 18.28 -23.50
CA VAL A 88 -4.05 19.72 -23.77
C VAL A 88 -2.80 20.27 -24.48
N LEU A 89 -1.60 19.88 -24.04
CA LEU A 89 -0.36 20.30 -24.69
C LEU A 89 -0.21 19.75 -26.11
N ALA A 90 -0.76 18.57 -26.40
CA ALA A 90 -0.76 18.01 -27.75
C ALA A 90 -1.59 18.83 -28.75
N LEU A 91 -2.49 19.70 -28.29
CA LEU A 91 -3.28 20.61 -29.12
C LEU A 91 -2.58 21.95 -29.36
N ASP A 92 -1.47 22.22 -28.67
CA ASP A 92 -0.76 23.50 -28.77
C ASP A 92 -0.16 23.70 -30.17
N PRO A 93 -0.48 24.81 -30.86
CA PRO A 93 -0.01 25.05 -32.23
C PRO A 93 1.52 25.09 -32.37
N GLU A 94 2.24 25.59 -31.37
CA GLU A 94 3.71 25.64 -31.41
C GLU A 94 4.30 24.23 -31.28
N ILE A 95 3.72 23.38 -30.43
CA ILE A 95 4.12 21.97 -30.28
C ILE A 95 3.87 21.21 -31.59
N ARG A 96 2.70 21.41 -32.21
CA ARG A 96 2.36 20.77 -33.50
C ARG A 96 3.27 21.25 -34.63
N ALA A 97 3.54 22.55 -34.69
CA ALA A 97 4.43 23.14 -35.69
C ALA A 97 5.86 22.61 -35.57
N ALA A 98 6.38 22.48 -34.34
CA ALA A 98 7.72 21.94 -34.08
C ALA A 98 7.91 20.50 -34.59
N LEU A 99 6.84 19.70 -34.63
CA LEU A 99 6.87 18.33 -35.12
C LEU A 99 6.68 18.18 -36.63
N SER A 100 6.47 19.29 -37.35
CA SER A 100 6.21 19.27 -38.80
C SER A 100 7.49 19.22 -39.66
N GLY A 101 8.68 19.28 -39.04
CA GLY A 101 9.96 19.26 -39.73
C GLY A 101 11.15 19.24 -38.78
N PRO A 102 12.38 19.44 -39.30
CA PRO A 102 13.58 19.55 -38.48
C PRO A 102 13.48 20.70 -37.49
N VAL A 103 13.79 20.43 -36.22
CA VAL A 103 13.72 21.44 -35.15
C VAL A 103 15.03 22.23 -35.12
N ALA A 104 14.94 23.52 -35.43
CA ALA A 104 16.06 24.44 -35.27
C ALA A 104 16.37 24.71 -33.79
N ALA A 105 17.62 25.05 -33.47
CA ALA A 105 18.09 25.18 -32.08
C ALA A 105 17.33 26.26 -31.29
N ASP A 106 16.94 27.35 -31.93
CA ASP A 106 16.12 28.42 -31.37
C ASP A 106 14.70 27.94 -31.02
N VAL A 107 14.07 27.16 -31.91
CA VAL A 107 12.76 26.55 -31.69
C VAL A 107 12.82 25.54 -30.53
N GLN A 108 13.84 24.67 -30.52
CA GLN A 108 14.06 23.73 -29.42
C GLN A 108 14.20 24.46 -28.08
N ASN A 109 15.00 25.53 -28.03
CA ASN A 109 15.18 26.31 -26.81
C ASN A 109 13.88 26.99 -26.35
N ALA A 110 13.07 27.52 -27.28
CA ALA A 110 11.76 28.08 -26.95
C ALA A 110 10.80 27.03 -26.36
N LEU A 111 10.76 25.83 -26.95
CA LEU A 111 9.95 24.71 -26.44
C LEU A 111 10.43 24.24 -25.06
N ASN A 112 11.74 24.17 -24.85
CA ASN A 112 12.34 23.79 -23.57
C ASN A 112 11.90 24.75 -22.45
N LEU A 113 12.00 26.06 -22.69
CA LEU A 113 11.54 27.10 -21.76
C LEU A 113 10.03 27.02 -21.52
N LYS A 114 9.24 26.73 -22.57
CA LYS A 114 7.80 26.54 -22.47
C LYS A 114 7.45 25.35 -21.57
N LEU A 115 8.03 24.18 -21.84
CA LEU A 115 7.78 22.98 -21.02
C LEU A 115 8.29 23.15 -19.58
N GLU A 116 9.43 23.82 -19.37
CA GLU A 116 9.94 24.15 -18.04
C GLU A 116 8.94 25.01 -17.26
N LYS A 117 8.43 26.09 -17.86
CA LYS A 117 7.44 26.99 -17.23
C LYS A 117 6.13 26.26 -16.89
N ILE A 118 5.65 25.43 -17.82
CA ILE A 118 4.41 24.66 -17.62
C ILE A 118 4.61 23.60 -16.53
N ASN A 119 5.72 22.88 -16.53
CA ASN A 119 6.03 21.87 -15.51
C ASN A 119 6.11 22.51 -14.11
N ASN A 120 6.74 23.68 -14.00
CA ASN A 120 6.84 24.43 -12.73
C ASN A 120 5.47 24.86 -12.18
N THR A 121 4.48 25.08 -13.05
CA THR A 121 3.12 25.46 -12.65
C THR A 121 2.25 24.23 -12.36
N ALA A 122 2.38 23.17 -13.16
CA ALA A 122 1.63 21.93 -12.99
C ALA A 122 2.14 21.09 -11.81
N HIS A 123 3.36 21.34 -11.33
CA HIS A 123 4.04 20.55 -10.32
C HIS A 123 4.14 19.06 -10.69
N SER A 124 4.32 18.74 -11.97
CA SER A 124 4.69 17.39 -12.42
C SER A 124 6.19 17.14 -12.23
N SER A 125 6.63 15.88 -12.33
CA SER A 125 8.07 15.57 -12.26
C SER A 125 8.77 16.06 -13.52
N THR A 126 8.34 15.62 -14.71
CA THR A 126 8.88 16.12 -15.99
C THR A 126 7.82 16.14 -17.08
N LEU A 127 7.90 17.13 -17.97
CA LEU A 127 7.28 17.13 -19.30
C LEU A 127 8.33 16.91 -20.39
N GLU A 128 7.97 16.19 -21.43
CA GLU A 128 8.79 15.99 -22.63
C GLU A 128 7.93 15.91 -23.90
N LEU A 129 8.51 16.36 -25.01
CA LEU A 129 7.95 16.27 -26.35
C LEU A 129 8.80 15.31 -27.17
N LEU A 130 8.16 14.25 -27.67
CA LEU A 130 8.78 13.21 -28.48
C LEU A 130 8.36 13.36 -29.94
N ASP A 131 9.31 13.19 -30.87
CA ASP A 131 9.02 13.14 -32.30
C ASP A 131 8.37 11.82 -32.74
N LEU A 132 8.10 11.68 -34.03
CA LEU A 132 7.44 10.51 -34.62
C LEU A 132 8.25 9.19 -34.45
N HIS A 133 9.54 9.29 -34.13
CA HIS A 133 10.45 8.17 -33.88
C HIS A 133 10.75 7.97 -32.39
N GLY A 134 10.18 8.80 -31.52
CA GLY A 134 10.37 8.77 -30.08
C GLY A 134 11.61 9.51 -29.58
N LEU A 135 12.27 10.32 -30.42
CA LEU A 135 13.36 11.20 -29.98
C LEU A 135 12.77 12.36 -29.17
N ALA A 136 13.30 12.58 -27.97
CA ALA A 136 12.94 13.74 -27.16
C ALA A 136 13.58 15.01 -27.75
N ILE A 137 12.74 15.85 -28.37
CA ILE A 137 13.16 17.12 -28.98
C ILE A 137 13.06 18.30 -28.02
N SER A 138 12.28 18.18 -26.95
CA SER A 138 12.18 19.19 -25.90
C SER A 138 11.82 18.54 -24.57
N ALA A 139 12.31 19.09 -23.47
CA ALA A 139 11.98 18.61 -22.13
C ALA A 139 12.02 19.75 -21.10
N SER A 140 11.17 19.64 -20.08
CA SER A 140 11.17 20.55 -18.93
C SER A 140 12.46 20.52 -18.11
N ASN A 141 13.16 19.38 -18.07
CA ASN A 141 14.43 19.20 -17.35
C ASN A 141 15.66 19.44 -18.24
N TRP A 142 15.52 20.20 -19.33
CA TRP A 142 16.57 20.40 -20.33
C TRP A 142 17.90 20.96 -19.80
N ARG A 143 17.87 21.72 -18.70
CA ARG A 143 19.07 22.27 -18.04
C ARG A 143 19.73 21.30 -17.07
N ALA A 144 19.02 20.24 -16.69
CA ALA A 144 19.50 19.30 -15.68
C ALA A 144 20.52 18.33 -16.30
N PRO A 145 21.49 17.82 -15.53
CA PRO A 145 22.43 16.81 -16.01
C PRO A 145 21.78 15.53 -16.54
N ASN A 146 20.56 15.23 -16.08
CA ASN A 146 19.73 14.11 -16.50
C ASN A 146 18.64 14.51 -17.51
N SER A 147 18.92 15.53 -18.34
CA SER A 147 18.04 16.01 -19.41
C SER A 147 17.54 14.88 -20.29
N TYR A 148 16.29 14.95 -20.70
CA TYR A 148 15.72 13.99 -21.64
C TYR A 148 16.02 14.34 -23.10
N VAL A 149 16.36 15.59 -23.39
CA VAL A 149 16.61 16.06 -24.77
C VAL A 149 17.71 15.23 -25.42
N GLY A 150 17.45 14.74 -26.63
CA GLY A 150 18.38 13.94 -27.42
C GLY A 150 18.35 12.44 -27.14
N HIS A 151 17.59 11.97 -26.14
CA HIS A 151 17.38 10.55 -25.91
C HIS A 151 16.18 10.01 -26.70
N ASN A 152 16.29 8.77 -27.16
CA ASN A 152 15.21 8.10 -27.87
C ASN A 152 14.43 7.17 -26.92
N TYR A 153 13.11 7.34 -26.87
CA TYR A 153 12.16 6.58 -26.08
C TYR A 153 11.13 5.84 -26.94
N GLY A 154 11.38 5.67 -28.24
CA GLY A 154 10.48 5.01 -29.19
C GLY A 154 10.17 3.55 -28.85
N PHE A 155 11.03 2.90 -28.06
CA PHE A 155 10.84 1.56 -27.54
C PHE A 155 9.96 1.50 -26.28
N ARG A 156 9.63 2.64 -25.67
CA ARG A 156 8.90 2.66 -24.40
C ARG A 156 7.44 2.26 -24.60
N PRO A 157 6.88 1.42 -23.71
CA PRO A 157 5.47 1.01 -23.83
C PRO A 157 4.48 2.18 -23.89
N TYR A 158 4.72 3.28 -23.16
CA TYR A 158 3.85 4.47 -23.24
C TYR A 158 3.87 5.11 -24.63
N PHE A 159 5.03 5.17 -25.30
CA PHE A 159 5.14 5.72 -26.66
C PHE A 159 4.49 4.79 -27.68
N LEU A 160 4.75 3.47 -27.58
CA LEU A 160 4.16 2.46 -28.46
C LEU A 160 2.64 2.44 -28.36
N GLN A 161 2.09 2.51 -27.13
CA GLN A 161 0.66 2.64 -26.90
C GLN A 161 0.10 3.93 -27.48
N THR A 162 0.76 5.07 -27.22
CA THR A 162 0.33 6.38 -27.75
C THR A 162 0.27 6.40 -29.27
N ARG A 163 1.27 5.81 -29.94
CA ARG A 163 1.28 5.69 -31.40
C ARG A 163 0.14 4.81 -31.92
N ALA A 164 -0.21 3.74 -31.20
CA ALA A 164 -1.24 2.79 -31.62
C ALA A 164 -2.67 3.22 -31.27
N GLN A 165 -2.86 3.92 -30.15
CA GLN A 165 -4.17 4.16 -29.52
C GLN A 165 -4.45 5.64 -29.24
N GLY A 166 -3.51 6.54 -29.54
CA GLY A 166 -3.61 7.98 -29.26
C GLY A 166 -3.26 8.36 -27.82
N THR A 167 -3.24 7.41 -26.88
CA THR A 167 -2.80 7.62 -25.50
C THR A 167 -2.00 6.43 -25.01
N GLY A 168 -1.13 6.65 -24.02
CA GLY A 168 -0.31 5.60 -23.45
C GLY A 168 -0.01 5.86 -21.99
N ARG A 169 0.17 4.78 -21.23
CA ARG A 169 0.50 4.83 -19.81
C ARG A 169 1.45 3.72 -19.43
N PHE A 170 2.44 4.02 -18.61
CA PHE A 170 3.41 3.01 -18.18
C PHE A 170 4.08 3.39 -16.87
N TYR A 171 4.20 2.45 -15.94
CA TYR A 171 5.02 2.61 -14.74
C TYR A 171 6.39 1.98 -14.99
N ALA A 172 7.46 2.75 -14.76
CA ALA A 172 8.82 2.29 -14.99
C ALA A 172 9.85 3.01 -14.12
N VAL A 173 11.00 2.37 -13.95
CA VAL A 173 12.22 3.06 -13.52
C VAL A 173 12.80 3.78 -14.73
N GLY A 174 12.99 5.10 -14.61
CA GLY A 174 13.56 5.92 -15.68
C GLY A 174 14.97 5.46 -16.03
N VAL A 175 15.25 5.17 -17.30
CA VAL A 175 16.61 4.80 -17.74
C VAL A 175 17.60 5.96 -17.61
N THR A 176 17.11 7.18 -17.72
CA THR A 176 17.93 8.41 -17.68
C THR A 176 18.13 8.90 -16.25
N THR A 177 17.11 8.81 -15.39
CA THR A 177 17.19 9.33 -14.01
C THR A 177 17.39 8.26 -12.93
N GLY A 178 17.10 6.98 -13.23
CA GLY A 178 17.04 5.92 -12.21
C GLY A 178 15.86 6.01 -11.24
N ILE A 179 14.96 6.99 -11.42
CA ILE A 179 13.86 7.26 -10.49
C ILE A 179 12.58 6.62 -11.03
N PRO A 180 11.87 5.80 -10.23
CA PRO A 180 10.57 5.25 -10.62
C PRO A 180 9.54 6.34 -10.86
N GLY A 181 8.70 6.15 -11.88
CA GLY A 181 7.64 7.09 -12.18
C GLY A 181 6.55 6.49 -13.06
N TYR A 182 5.41 7.16 -13.05
CA TYR A 182 4.28 6.87 -13.91
C TYR A 182 4.24 7.83 -15.08
N PHE A 183 4.35 7.29 -16.28
CA PHE A 183 4.35 8.04 -17.53
C PHE A 183 2.94 8.03 -18.10
N LEU A 184 2.43 9.21 -18.42
CA LEU A 184 1.19 9.42 -19.17
C LEU A 184 1.55 10.14 -20.46
N SER A 185 0.97 9.71 -21.56
CA SER A 185 1.30 10.25 -22.88
C SER A 185 0.06 10.37 -23.76
N SER A 186 0.07 11.40 -24.60
CA SER A 186 -0.98 11.69 -25.56
C SER A 186 -0.38 12.02 -26.91
N ALA A 187 -1.01 11.52 -27.97
CA ALA A 187 -0.57 11.70 -29.34
C ALA A 187 -0.70 13.16 -29.76
N VAL A 188 0.35 13.67 -30.39
CA VAL A 188 0.28 14.88 -31.19
C VAL A 188 -0.07 14.46 -32.62
N VAL A 189 -1.12 15.05 -33.17
CA VAL A 189 -1.61 14.75 -34.52
C VAL A 189 -1.58 15.97 -35.42
N ASN A 190 -1.29 15.76 -36.70
CA ASN A 190 -1.41 16.80 -37.71
C ASN A 190 -2.88 17.05 -38.10
N ASP A 191 -3.12 17.98 -39.03
CA ASP A 191 -4.48 18.33 -39.46
C ASP A 191 -5.21 17.19 -40.19
N THR A 192 -4.49 16.19 -40.70
CA THR A 192 -5.07 14.98 -41.31
C THR A 192 -5.35 13.87 -40.29
N GLY A 193 -5.09 14.11 -39.00
CA GLY A 193 -5.23 13.12 -37.92
C GLY A 193 -4.09 12.10 -37.83
N ALA A 194 -3.00 12.27 -38.58
CA ALA A 194 -1.85 11.37 -38.51
C ALA A 194 -0.97 11.68 -37.30
N PHE A 195 -0.44 10.64 -36.66
CA PHE A 195 0.51 10.74 -35.56
C PHE A 195 1.82 11.38 -36.02
N ILE A 196 2.23 12.46 -35.35
CA ILE A 196 3.48 13.19 -35.64
C ILE A 196 4.43 13.25 -34.42
N GLY A 197 4.00 12.77 -33.26
CA GLY A 197 4.80 12.72 -32.05
C GLY A 197 3.93 12.52 -30.81
N ALA A 198 4.52 12.64 -29.62
CA ALA A 198 3.82 12.44 -28.36
C ALA A 198 4.22 13.50 -27.33
N MET A 199 3.22 14.03 -26.63
CA MET A 199 3.45 14.74 -25.37
C MET A 199 3.43 13.75 -24.23
N VAL A 200 4.39 13.86 -23.33
CA VAL A 200 4.54 12.93 -22.19
C VAL A 200 4.71 13.73 -20.91
N VAL A 201 4.05 13.28 -19.85
CA VAL A 201 4.28 13.71 -18.48
C VAL A 201 4.73 12.51 -17.64
N LYS A 202 5.78 12.71 -16.85
CA LYS A 202 6.20 11.78 -15.80
C LYS A 202 5.70 12.30 -14.47
N LEU A 203 5.11 11.40 -13.69
CA LEU A 203 4.72 11.60 -12.31
C LEU A 203 5.66 10.79 -11.42
N GLU A 204 6.16 11.43 -10.38
CA GLU A 204 6.83 10.77 -9.28
C GLU A 204 5.85 10.75 -8.11
N PHE A 205 5.85 9.65 -7.37
CA PHE A 205 5.06 9.52 -6.15
C PHE A 205 6.05 9.58 -4.98
N PRO A 206 6.39 10.78 -4.49
CA PRO A 206 7.14 10.88 -3.24
C PRO A 206 6.27 10.30 -2.12
N ASP A 207 6.86 9.39 -1.34
CA ASP A 207 6.35 8.74 -0.13
C ASP A 207 4.80 8.66 -0.01
N LEU A 208 4.23 7.61 -0.62
CA LEU A 208 2.94 7.04 -0.23
C LEU A 208 3.14 6.04 0.91
#